data_AF-A0AAN9EQT3-F1
#
_entry.id   AF-A0AAN9EQT3-F1
#
_cell.length_a   1.000
_cell.length_b   1.000
_cell.length_c   1.000
_cell.angle_alpha   90.00
_cell.angle_beta   90.00
_cell.angle_gamma   90.00
#
_symmetry.space_group_name_H-M   'P 1'
#
loop_
_entity.id
_entity.type
_entity.pdbx_description
1 polymer ?
#
loop_
_entity_poly.entity_id
_entity_poly.type
_entity_poly.pdbx_seq_one_letter_code
_entity_poly.pdbx_strand_id
1 'polypeptide(L)'
;MKNKCVIANGIPALNQIRAQFIKNPNPQFLNPLFPLLLSNSPTPLHHSFFLYNLMLSHHPSSHNHYTFTHALKACYSLHAPSKALEIHAHLVKSGHYSDIFIQNSLLHFYFLHNDVVSAARVFHSIASPDVVSWTSFISGLSKCGFESEAIERFSLMGVKPNVVTLVSVLSACSGLKALKFGKAIHGYGLKGLIIDGNVIFDNALLDLYAKCGALANAEKLFVKMPKRDVVSWTTLVMAYAQGGHCEEAVDVFKRVVLEGDEVKPNEATVVTVLSACASMGSLSLGQWVHSYVDKRRDLEVDGNIGNALVNMYVKCGDMQMGIRIFNMLVNKDVISWGTVICGLAMNGYGKRAVELFSHMLIQGVPPDDVTFIGLLFACSHEGLVSEGIMFFKAMRDAYGIVPQMRHYGCMVDMYGRAGLFEEAKAFLKGMPVEAEGPVWGALLQACKNHGNEKMSQWIRSYLNNKDVGIGTLALLSNLYASSERWDDANKVRTTMRGNGLKKKAGCSWIELETSINISDSDLCVA
;
A
#
# COMPACT_ATOMS: atom_id res chain seq x y z
N MET A 1 50.16 -18.24 -19.40
CA MET A 1 50.36 -16.88 -19.96
C MET A 1 49.44 -16.70 -21.17
N LYS A 2 48.75 -15.56 -21.20
CA LYS A 2 48.04 -14.89 -22.32
C LYS A 2 46.95 -15.66 -23.10
N ASN A 3 45.69 -15.40 -22.73
CA ASN A 3 44.75 -14.65 -23.58
C ASN A 3 43.51 -14.21 -22.77
N LYS A 4 43.74 -13.27 -21.84
CA LYS A 4 42.67 -12.35 -21.42
C LYS A 4 42.47 -11.40 -22.59
N CYS A 5 41.36 -11.52 -23.30
CA CYS A 5 40.95 -10.48 -24.25
C CYS A 5 40.53 -9.27 -23.42
N VAL A 6 41.46 -8.34 -23.25
CA VAL A 6 41.21 -7.01 -22.71
C VAL A 6 40.31 -6.31 -23.72
N ILE A 7 39.00 -6.28 -23.46
CA ILE A 7 38.08 -5.36 -24.13
C ILE A 7 38.30 -3.99 -23.47
N ALA A 8 39.34 -3.30 -23.92
CA ALA A 8 39.54 -1.90 -23.61
C ALA A 8 38.60 -1.07 -24.50
N ASN A 9 37.69 -0.34 -23.85
CA ASN A 9 37.03 0.89 -24.30
C ASN A 9 36.72 1.00 -25.81
N GLY A 10 35.53 0.52 -26.21
CA GLY A 10 34.94 0.79 -27.52
C GLY A 10 33.83 -0.19 -27.87
N ILE A 11 32.62 0.34 -28.14
CA ILE A 11 31.41 -0.36 -28.58
C ILE A 11 31.72 -1.31 -29.76
N PRO A 12 31.24 -2.57 -29.81
CA PRO A 12 31.39 -3.39 -30.99
C PRO A 12 30.49 -2.87 -32.11
N ALA A 13 31.07 -2.20 -33.12
CA ALA A 13 30.39 -1.89 -34.36
C ALA A 13 29.89 -3.19 -35.04
N LEU A 14 28.83 -3.14 -35.86
CA LEU A 14 28.34 -4.26 -36.69
C LEU A 14 29.47 -5.05 -37.37
N ASN A 15 30.52 -4.36 -37.80
CA ASN A 15 31.71 -4.95 -38.42
C ASN A 15 32.55 -5.82 -37.45
N GLN A 16 32.58 -5.50 -36.16
CA GLN A 16 33.25 -6.34 -35.14
C GLN A 16 32.42 -7.58 -34.78
N ILE A 17 31.09 -7.46 -34.70
CA ILE A 17 30.19 -8.62 -34.53
C ILE A 17 30.34 -9.56 -35.74
N ARG A 18 30.33 -9.00 -36.95
CA ARG A 18 30.56 -9.75 -38.20
C ARG A 18 31.97 -10.34 -38.26
N ALA A 19 33.01 -9.65 -37.79
CA ALA A 19 34.38 -10.16 -37.75
C ALA A 19 34.60 -11.24 -36.68
N GLN A 20 33.96 -11.13 -35.51
CA GLN A 20 33.95 -12.19 -34.49
C GLN A 20 33.19 -13.43 -34.99
N PHE A 21 32.07 -13.22 -35.68
CA PHE A 21 31.32 -14.29 -36.34
C PHE A 21 32.15 -15.02 -37.41
N ILE A 22 32.89 -14.28 -38.25
CA ILE A 22 33.81 -14.85 -39.26
C ILE A 22 34.97 -15.62 -38.59
N LYS A 23 35.47 -15.15 -37.44
CA LYS A 23 36.57 -15.80 -36.71
C LYS A 23 36.16 -17.05 -35.92
N ASN A 24 34.95 -17.09 -35.36
CA ASN A 24 34.50 -18.21 -34.55
C ASN A 24 32.97 -18.36 -34.62
N PRO A 25 32.44 -19.12 -35.60
CA PRO A 25 31.01 -19.19 -35.86
C PRO A 25 30.22 -20.08 -34.88
N ASN A 26 30.87 -20.66 -33.87
CA ASN A 26 30.21 -21.58 -32.96
C ASN A 26 29.23 -20.84 -32.01
N PRO A 27 27.94 -21.25 -31.93
CA PRO A 27 26.92 -20.63 -31.08
C PRO A 27 27.30 -20.48 -29.60
N GLN A 28 28.17 -21.35 -29.06
CA GLN A 28 28.66 -21.25 -27.69
C GLN A 28 29.45 -19.97 -27.40
N PHE A 29 30.15 -19.42 -28.40
CA PHE A 29 30.90 -18.17 -28.27
C PHE A 29 30.04 -16.94 -28.60
N LEU A 30 28.96 -17.12 -29.35
CA LEU A 30 28.11 -16.02 -29.83
C LEU A 30 26.92 -15.73 -28.90
N ASN A 31 26.32 -16.75 -28.27
CA ASN A 31 25.21 -16.56 -27.33
C ASN A 31 25.55 -15.62 -26.14
N PRO A 32 26.76 -15.68 -25.53
CA PRO A 32 27.18 -14.74 -24.49
C PRO A 32 27.30 -13.28 -24.94
N LEU A 33 27.26 -12.98 -26.24
CA LEU A 33 27.28 -11.61 -26.76
C LEU A 33 25.93 -10.91 -26.62
N PHE A 34 24.80 -11.64 -26.52
CA PHE A 34 23.48 -11.03 -26.36
C PHE A 34 23.40 -10.08 -25.14
N PRO A 35 23.79 -10.50 -23.92
CA PRO A 35 23.80 -9.60 -22.76
C PRO A 35 24.72 -8.37 -22.93
N LEU A 36 25.87 -8.54 -23.58
CA LEU A 36 26.83 -7.45 -23.82
C LEU A 36 26.30 -6.42 -24.83
N LEU A 37 25.57 -6.88 -25.85
CA LEU A 37 24.89 -6.01 -26.81
C LEU A 37 23.72 -5.26 -26.17
N LEU A 38 23.01 -5.89 -25.23
CA LEU A 38 21.94 -5.23 -24.48
C LEU A 38 22.47 -4.10 -23.59
N SER A 39 23.65 -4.25 -22.98
CA SER A 39 24.18 -3.25 -22.03
C SER A 39 25.02 -2.15 -22.68
N ASN A 40 25.73 -2.44 -23.78
CA ASN A 40 26.81 -1.57 -24.27
C ASN A 40 26.59 -1.04 -25.70
N SER A 41 25.49 -1.40 -26.38
CA SER A 41 25.24 -0.97 -27.76
C SER A 41 24.47 0.35 -27.82
N PRO A 42 24.77 1.24 -28.78
CA PRO A 42 23.97 2.45 -29.06
C PRO A 42 22.63 2.12 -29.72
N THR A 43 22.50 0.97 -30.39
CA THR A 43 21.23 0.45 -30.93
C THR A 43 21.04 -1.02 -30.55
N PRO A 44 20.73 -1.31 -29.27
CA PRO A 44 20.66 -2.67 -28.72
C PRO A 44 19.68 -3.58 -29.47
N LEU A 45 18.54 -3.04 -29.88
CA LEU A 45 17.50 -3.75 -30.64
C LEU A 45 18.04 -4.26 -31.99
N HIS A 46 18.65 -3.36 -32.77
CA HIS A 46 19.14 -3.68 -34.10
C HIS A 46 20.32 -4.67 -34.04
N HIS A 47 21.27 -4.48 -33.14
CA HIS A 47 22.44 -5.36 -33.02
C HIS A 47 22.08 -6.75 -32.49
N SER A 48 21.19 -6.85 -31.50
CA SER A 48 20.78 -8.14 -30.92
C SER A 48 20.00 -8.99 -31.94
N PHE A 49 19.08 -8.39 -32.69
CA PHE A 49 18.33 -9.12 -33.71
C PHE A 49 19.13 -9.36 -34.99
N PHE A 50 20.09 -8.49 -35.32
CA PHE A 50 21.05 -8.78 -36.39
C PHE A 50 21.89 -10.02 -36.05
N LEU A 51 22.42 -10.12 -34.83
CA LEU A 51 23.14 -11.29 -34.37
C LEU A 51 22.24 -12.54 -34.39
N TYR A 52 21.01 -12.44 -33.89
CA TYR A 52 20.03 -13.53 -33.94
C TYR A 52 19.78 -14.04 -35.37
N ASN A 53 19.47 -13.14 -36.31
CA ASN A 53 19.22 -13.50 -37.71
C ASN A 53 20.46 -14.09 -38.37
N LEU A 54 21.65 -13.53 -38.11
CA LEU A 54 22.92 -14.02 -38.64
C LEU A 54 23.25 -15.44 -38.13
N MET A 55 22.97 -15.71 -36.85
CA MET A 55 23.16 -17.03 -36.26
C MET A 55 22.24 -18.08 -36.89
N LEU A 56 20.96 -17.74 -37.12
CA LEU A 56 19.98 -18.64 -37.73
C LEU A 56 20.21 -18.86 -39.23
N SER A 57 20.65 -17.83 -39.98
CA SER A 57 20.80 -17.92 -41.44
C SER A 57 22.04 -18.69 -41.90
N HIS A 58 23.07 -18.83 -41.07
CA HIS A 58 24.36 -19.40 -41.48
C HIS A 58 24.74 -20.70 -40.80
N HIS A 59 24.15 -21.06 -39.65
CA HIS A 59 24.51 -22.30 -38.93
C HIS A 59 23.28 -23.08 -38.46
N PRO A 60 23.05 -24.30 -39.00
CA PRO A 60 21.99 -25.19 -38.52
C PRO A 60 22.08 -25.46 -37.00
N SER A 61 23.30 -25.56 -36.45
CA SER A 61 23.55 -25.77 -35.02
C SER A 61 23.15 -24.60 -34.11
N SER A 62 22.86 -23.42 -34.67
CA SER A 62 22.30 -22.27 -33.93
C SER A 62 20.82 -22.44 -33.60
N HIS A 63 20.12 -23.39 -34.21
CA HIS A 63 18.75 -23.74 -33.86
C HIS A 63 18.75 -24.57 -32.57
N ASN A 64 19.07 -23.93 -31.45
CA ASN A 64 19.19 -24.56 -30.14
C ASN A 64 18.55 -23.70 -29.06
N HIS A 65 18.29 -24.29 -27.89
CA HIS A 65 17.63 -23.56 -26.81
C HIS A 65 18.42 -22.35 -26.32
N TYR A 66 19.76 -22.36 -26.32
CA TYR A 66 20.53 -21.20 -25.89
C TYR A 66 20.23 -19.98 -26.77
N THR A 67 20.24 -20.12 -28.09
CA THR A 67 20.01 -19.00 -29.00
C THR A 67 18.58 -18.46 -28.89
N PHE A 68 17.58 -19.33 -28.81
CA PHE A 68 16.18 -18.88 -28.69
C PHE A 68 15.86 -18.27 -27.32
N THR A 69 16.37 -18.84 -26.22
CA THR A 69 16.14 -18.29 -24.87
C THR A 69 16.78 -16.91 -24.70
N HIS A 70 17.99 -16.70 -25.24
CA HIS A 70 18.64 -15.39 -25.22
C HIS A 70 17.91 -14.37 -26.09
N ALA A 71 17.41 -14.78 -27.26
CA ALA A 71 16.63 -13.91 -28.14
C ALA A 71 15.29 -13.49 -27.51
N LEU A 72 14.58 -14.41 -26.85
CA LEU A 72 13.35 -14.10 -26.10
C LEU A 72 13.63 -13.16 -24.92
N LYS A 73 14.73 -13.38 -24.18
CA LYS A 73 15.15 -12.47 -23.11
C LYS A 73 15.48 -11.07 -23.64
N ALA A 74 16.13 -10.98 -24.80
CA ALA A 74 16.39 -9.69 -25.46
C ALA A 74 15.09 -9.00 -25.89
N CYS A 75 14.10 -9.73 -26.42
CA CYS A 75 12.79 -9.15 -26.77
C CYS A 75 12.12 -8.50 -25.56
N TYR A 76 12.23 -9.12 -24.38
CA TYR A 76 11.74 -8.53 -23.14
C TYR A 76 12.51 -7.25 -22.78
N SER A 77 13.84 -7.33 -22.66
CA SER A 77 14.67 -6.17 -22.27
C SER A 77 14.55 -4.97 -23.21
N LEU A 78 14.11 -5.22 -24.44
CA LEU A 78 13.97 -4.20 -25.49
C LEU A 78 12.51 -3.82 -25.76
N HIS A 79 11.56 -4.30 -24.95
CA HIS A 79 10.12 -4.05 -25.10
C HIS A 79 9.60 -4.32 -26.54
N ALA A 80 10.02 -5.44 -27.13
CA ALA A 80 9.69 -5.83 -28.51
C ALA A 80 8.78 -7.10 -28.55
N PRO A 81 7.51 -7.01 -28.11
CA PRO A 81 6.62 -8.16 -28.01
C PRO A 81 6.26 -8.77 -29.38
N SER A 82 6.14 -7.96 -30.43
CA SER A 82 5.91 -8.45 -31.80
C SER A 82 7.01 -9.40 -32.26
N LYS A 83 8.27 -9.06 -31.96
CA LYS A 83 9.41 -9.88 -32.33
C LYS A 83 9.46 -11.20 -31.54
N ALA A 84 9.09 -11.18 -30.26
CA ALA A 84 8.96 -12.41 -29.49
C ALA A 84 7.88 -13.35 -30.06
N LEU A 85 6.76 -12.80 -30.56
CA LEU A 85 5.72 -13.59 -31.24
C LEU A 85 6.22 -14.18 -32.57
N GLU A 86 7.01 -13.43 -33.35
CA GLU A 86 7.67 -13.97 -34.54
C GLU A 86 8.61 -15.13 -34.20
N ILE A 87 9.42 -14.97 -33.14
CA ILE A 87 10.33 -16.02 -32.66
C ILE A 87 9.53 -17.24 -32.21
N HIS A 88 8.43 -17.06 -31.46
CA HIS A 88 7.55 -18.15 -31.05
C HIS A 88 6.93 -18.87 -32.26
N ALA A 89 6.44 -18.14 -33.26
CA ALA A 89 5.92 -18.74 -34.49
C ALA A 89 7.01 -19.53 -35.25
N HIS A 90 8.24 -19.03 -35.29
CA HIS A 90 9.39 -19.73 -35.87
C HIS A 90 9.74 -21.01 -35.09
N LEU A 91 9.70 -20.98 -33.76
CA LEU A 91 9.92 -22.15 -32.91
C LEU A 91 8.93 -23.28 -33.19
N VAL A 92 7.65 -22.93 -33.38
CA VAL A 92 6.60 -23.89 -33.75
C VAL A 92 6.85 -24.46 -35.14
N LYS A 93 7.14 -23.60 -36.14
CA LYS A 93 7.39 -24.05 -37.53
C LYS A 93 8.66 -24.89 -37.69
N SER A 94 9.70 -24.58 -36.93
CA SER A 94 11.00 -25.26 -37.01
C SER A 94 11.07 -26.55 -36.19
N GLY A 95 10.05 -26.85 -35.37
CA GLY A 95 10.00 -28.05 -34.53
C GLY A 95 10.79 -27.96 -33.22
N HIS A 96 11.39 -26.81 -32.90
CA HIS A 96 12.17 -26.62 -31.66
C HIS A 96 11.32 -26.23 -30.45
N TYR A 97 10.02 -26.00 -30.65
CA TYR A 97 9.09 -25.58 -29.59
C TYR A 97 9.03 -26.52 -28.38
N SER A 98 9.25 -27.82 -28.58
CA SER A 98 9.16 -28.83 -27.51
C SER A 98 10.34 -28.83 -26.53
N ASP A 99 11.35 -27.98 -26.71
CA ASP A 99 12.46 -27.84 -25.76
C ASP A 99 12.01 -27.12 -24.49
N ILE A 100 12.23 -27.75 -23.34
CA ILE A 100 11.77 -27.27 -22.02
C ILE A 100 12.33 -25.90 -21.65
N PHE A 101 13.57 -25.58 -22.02
CA PHE A 101 14.20 -24.29 -21.70
C PHE A 101 13.56 -23.16 -22.51
N ILE A 102 13.17 -23.46 -23.75
CA ILE A 102 12.46 -22.55 -24.63
C ILE A 102 11.04 -22.30 -24.09
N GLN A 103 10.32 -23.36 -23.75
CA GLN A 103 8.98 -23.26 -23.15
C GLN A 103 9.01 -22.47 -21.84
N ASN A 104 10.00 -22.71 -20.96
CA ASN A 104 10.20 -21.95 -19.73
C ASN A 104 10.46 -20.46 -19.97
N SER A 105 11.21 -20.12 -21.03
CA SER A 105 11.46 -18.73 -21.42
C SER A 105 10.21 -18.06 -22.01
N LEU A 106 9.39 -18.80 -22.76
CA LEU A 106 8.09 -18.32 -23.25
C LEU A 106 7.10 -18.08 -22.10
N LEU A 107 7.05 -18.97 -21.10
CA LEU A 107 6.25 -18.75 -19.88
C LEU A 107 6.61 -17.43 -19.22
N HIS A 108 7.91 -17.21 -18.97
CA HIS A 108 8.40 -15.96 -18.39
C HIS A 108 8.00 -14.74 -19.23
N PHE A 109 8.19 -14.80 -20.55
CA PHE A 109 7.80 -13.73 -21.48
C PHE A 109 6.29 -13.40 -21.39
N TYR A 110 5.43 -14.41 -21.45
CA TYR A 110 3.97 -14.18 -21.46
C TYR A 110 3.45 -13.61 -20.15
N PHE A 111 3.90 -14.11 -19.00
CA PHE A 111 3.51 -13.56 -17.70
C PHE A 111 4.00 -12.12 -17.50
N LEU A 112 5.19 -11.78 -17.99
CA LEU A 112 5.68 -10.39 -17.94
C LEU A 112 4.81 -9.41 -18.73
N HIS A 113 4.07 -9.89 -19.73
CA HIS A 113 3.12 -9.09 -20.51
C HIS A 113 1.67 -9.25 -20.02
N ASN A 114 1.46 -9.87 -18.85
CA ASN A 114 0.15 -10.20 -18.30
C ASN A 114 -0.75 -11.05 -19.24
N ASP A 115 -0.17 -11.77 -20.20
CA ASP A 115 -0.89 -12.69 -21.08
C ASP A 115 -0.94 -14.09 -20.45
N VAL A 116 -1.80 -14.22 -19.45
CA VAL A 116 -1.98 -15.46 -18.68
C VAL A 116 -2.52 -16.59 -19.56
N VAL A 117 -3.32 -16.28 -20.59
CA VAL A 117 -3.92 -17.28 -21.48
C VAL A 117 -2.86 -17.95 -22.33
N SER A 118 -1.97 -17.19 -22.96
CA SER A 118 -0.87 -17.76 -23.74
C SER A 118 0.13 -18.50 -22.85
N ALA A 119 0.42 -17.97 -21.66
CA ALA A 119 1.26 -18.66 -20.70
C ALA A 119 0.67 -20.02 -20.29
N ALA A 120 -0.63 -20.08 -20.00
CA ALA A 120 -1.32 -21.34 -19.70
C ALA A 120 -1.27 -22.32 -20.87
N ARG A 121 -1.43 -21.86 -22.12
CA ARG A 121 -1.29 -22.72 -23.31
C ARG A 121 0.12 -23.31 -23.42
N VAL A 122 1.15 -22.49 -23.21
CA VAL A 122 2.54 -22.97 -23.20
C VAL A 122 2.71 -24.01 -22.10
N PHE A 123 2.25 -23.75 -20.88
CA PHE A 123 2.40 -24.67 -19.75
C PHE A 123 1.72 -26.03 -20.02
N HIS A 124 0.50 -26.03 -20.52
CA HIS A 124 -0.23 -27.27 -20.85
C HIS A 124 0.39 -28.06 -22.01
N SER A 125 1.24 -27.44 -22.84
CA SER A 125 1.97 -28.13 -23.90
C SER A 125 3.22 -28.87 -23.40
N ILE A 126 3.64 -28.62 -22.16
CA ILE A 126 4.83 -29.24 -21.56
C ILE A 126 4.44 -30.64 -21.07
N ALA A 127 4.98 -31.69 -21.72
CA ALA A 127 4.64 -33.07 -21.40
C ALA A 127 5.07 -33.49 -19.97
N SER A 128 6.24 -33.01 -19.51
CA SER A 128 6.77 -33.27 -18.18
C SER A 128 7.35 -31.98 -17.59
N PRO A 129 6.52 -31.14 -16.93
CA PRO A 129 6.99 -29.87 -16.40
C PRO A 129 7.99 -30.05 -15.27
N ASP A 130 9.16 -29.39 -15.39
CA ASP A 130 10.21 -29.41 -14.38
C ASP A 130 9.95 -28.36 -13.29
N VAL A 131 10.84 -28.28 -12.29
CA VAL A 131 10.71 -27.30 -11.20
C VAL A 131 10.72 -25.86 -11.71
N VAL A 132 11.40 -25.57 -12.82
CA VAL A 132 11.49 -24.24 -13.42
C VAL A 132 10.17 -23.90 -14.13
N SER A 133 9.58 -24.83 -14.87
CA SER A 133 8.26 -24.68 -15.50
C SER A 133 7.20 -24.34 -14.45
N TRP A 134 7.12 -25.16 -13.39
CA TRP A 134 6.18 -24.94 -12.30
C TRP A 134 6.42 -23.62 -11.58
N THR A 135 7.68 -23.28 -11.27
CA THR A 135 8.03 -22.03 -10.59
C THR A 135 7.64 -20.81 -11.43
N SER A 136 7.97 -20.81 -12.72
CA SER A 136 7.60 -19.73 -13.64
C SER A 136 6.09 -19.57 -13.75
N PHE A 137 5.35 -20.67 -13.80
CA PHE A 137 3.89 -20.67 -13.90
C PHE A 137 3.23 -20.12 -12.64
N ILE A 138 3.61 -20.64 -11.46
CA ILE A 138 3.03 -20.23 -10.16
C ILE A 138 3.39 -18.79 -9.82
N SER A 139 4.67 -18.40 -10.01
CA SER A 139 5.12 -17.02 -9.77
C SER A 139 4.45 -16.03 -10.71
N GLY A 140 4.28 -16.41 -11.98
CA GLY A 140 3.55 -15.63 -12.97
C GLY A 140 2.08 -15.39 -12.58
N LEU A 141 1.36 -16.46 -12.24
CA LEU A 141 -0.04 -16.36 -11.78
C LEU A 141 -0.16 -15.45 -10.55
N SER A 142 0.70 -15.62 -9.55
CA SER A 142 0.68 -14.78 -8.35
C SER A 142 0.91 -13.31 -8.67
N LYS A 143 1.87 -12.98 -9.56
CA LYS A 143 2.15 -11.59 -9.96
C LYS A 143 1.04 -10.95 -10.80
N CYS A 144 0.30 -11.75 -11.56
CA CYS A 144 -0.85 -11.30 -12.33
C CYS A 144 -2.16 -11.25 -11.49
N GLY A 145 -2.10 -11.51 -10.18
CA GLY A 145 -3.26 -11.46 -9.28
C GLY A 145 -4.12 -12.73 -9.25
N PHE A 146 -3.71 -13.80 -9.94
CA PHE A 146 -4.40 -15.11 -9.94
C PHE A 146 -3.93 -15.97 -8.76
N GLU A 147 -4.03 -15.42 -7.55
CA GLU A 147 -3.48 -16.01 -6.33
C GLU A 147 -4.09 -17.37 -6.00
N SER A 148 -5.40 -17.53 -6.20
CA SER A 148 -6.10 -18.79 -5.92
C SER A 148 -5.62 -19.90 -6.85
N GLU A 149 -5.46 -19.58 -8.14
CA GLU A 149 -4.96 -20.54 -9.12
C GLU A 149 -3.48 -20.87 -8.84
N ALA A 150 -2.66 -19.90 -8.43
CA ALA A 150 -1.28 -20.17 -8.04
C ALA A 150 -1.16 -21.22 -6.92
N ILE A 151 -2.04 -21.16 -5.90
CA ILE A 151 -2.09 -22.14 -4.80
C ILE A 151 -2.56 -23.52 -5.28
N GLU A 152 -3.60 -23.55 -6.13
CA GLU A 152 -4.11 -24.79 -6.72
C GLU A 152 -3.02 -25.49 -7.54
N ARG A 153 -2.35 -24.75 -8.43
CA ARG A 153 -1.27 -25.27 -9.28
C ARG A 153 -0.09 -25.77 -8.47
N PHE A 154 0.26 -25.08 -7.37
CA PHE A 154 1.29 -25.59 -6.46
C PHE A 154 0.93 -26.95 -5.86
N SER A 155 -0.35 -27.18 -5.52
CA SER A 155 -0.82 -28.44 -4.95
C SER A 155 -0.75 -29.62 -5.94
N LEU A 156 -0.70 -29.32 -7.24
CA LEU A 156 -0.56 -30.30 -8.33
C LEU A 156 0.90 -30.57 -8.72
N MET A 157 1.87 -29.89 -8.10
CA MET A 157 3.28 -30.10 -8.41
C MET A 157 3.72 -31.53 -8.04
N GLY A 158 4.10 -32.30 -9.05
CA GLY A 158 4.71 -33.63 -8.87
C GLY A 158 6.23 -33.60 -8.61
N VAL A 159 6.83 -32.41 -8.48
CA VAL A 159 8.28 -32.21 -8.30
C VAL A 159 8.55 -31.39 -7.05
N LYS A 160 9.73 -31.59 -6.44
CA LYS A 160 10.12 -30.87 -5.21
C LYS A 160 10.22 -29.35 -5.49
N PRO A 161 9.44 -28.49 -4.81
CA PRO A 161 9.51 -27.05 -5.00
C PRO A 161 10.84 -26.47 -4.48
N ASN A 162 11.30 -25.39 -5.12
CA ASN A 162 12.45 -24.61 -4.66
C ASN A 162 12.00 -23.39 -3.84
N VAL A 163 12.95 -22.63 -3.29
CA VAL A 163 12.65 -21.44 -2.46
C VAL A 163 11.77 -20.43 -3.21
N VAL A 164 12.05 -20.18 -4.49
CA VAL A 164 11.31 -19.21 -5.30
C VAL A 164 9.85 -19.65 -5.49
N THR A 165 9.63 -20.95 -5.68
CA THR A 165 8.28 -21.53 -5.70
C THR A 165 7.54 -21.26 -4.39
N LEU A 166 8.18 -21.59 -3.26
CA LEU A 166 7.55 -21.45 -1.95
C LEU A 166 7.26 -19.98 -1.59
N VAL A 167 8.18 -19.06 -1.90
CA VAL A 167 7.99 -17.61 -1.72
C VAL A 167 6.80 -17.11 -2.55
N SER A 168 6.68 -17.55 -3.80
CA SER A 168 5.58 -17.15 -4.68
C SER A 168 4.22 -17.63 -4.14
N VAL A 169 4.16 -18.85 -3.62
CA VAL A 169 2.95 -19.41 -3.01
C VAL A 169 2.61 -18.72 -1.68
N LEU A 170 3.62 -18.38 -0.86
CA LEU A 170 3.42 -17.60 0.36
C LEU A 170 2.87 -16.21 0.05
N SER A 171 3.33 -15.54 -1.00
CA SER A 171 2.77 -14.27 -1.47
C SER A 171 1.29 -14.41 -1.84
N ALA A 172 0.93 -15.43 -2.61
CA ALA A 172 -0.47 -15.73 -2.95
C ALA A 172 -1.32 -16.05 -1.70
N CYS A 173 -0.76 -16.77 -0.72
CA CYS A 173 -1.44 -17.02 0.55
C CYS A 173 -1.63 -15.73 1.37
N SER A 174 -0.68 -14.81 1.30
CA SER A 174 -0.72 -13.52 1.99
C SER A 174 -1.85 -12.64 1.45
N GLY A 175 -1.98 -12.53 0.12
CA GLY A 175 -3.06 -11.79 -0.54
C GLY A 175 -4.45 -12.36 -0.26
N LEU A 176 -4.60 -13.68 -0.31
CA LEU A 176 -5.85 -14.38 0.01
C LEU A 176 -6.12 -14.56 1.51
N LYS A 177 -5.20 -14.13 2.38
CA LYS A 177 -5.23 -14.40 3.83
C LYS A 177 -5.40 -15.90 4.17
N ALA A 178 -4.82 -16.78 3.36
CA ALA A 178 -4.90 -18.23 3.46
C ALA A 178 -3.94 -18.80 4.54
N LEU A 179 -4.10 -18.36 5.79
CA LEU A 179 -3.18 -18.64 6.90
C LEU A 179 -2.91 -20.14 7.13
N LYS A 180 -3.94 -20.99 7.01
CA LYS A 180 -3.80 -22.44 7.22
C LYS A 180 -2.84 -23.07 6.21
N PHE A 181 -2.98 -22.71 4.94
CA PHE A 181 -2.11 -23.23 3.88
C PHE A 181 -0.69 -22.67 4.01
N GLY A 182 -0.57 -21.36 4.27
CA GLY A 182 0.74 -20.75 4.53
C GLY A 182 1.50 -21.36 5.72
N LYS A 183 0.80 -21.75 6.80
CA LYS A 183 1.42 -22.52 7.90
C LYS A 183 1.89 -23.91 7.47
N ALA A 184 1.17 -24.57 6.57
CA ALA A 184 1.61 -25.85 6.02
C ALA A 184 2.90 -25.68 5.19
N ILE A 185 3.00 -24.60 4.40
CA ILE A 185 4.23 -24.24 3.67
C ILE A 185 5.39 -23.94 4.63
N HIS A 186 5.15 -23.19 5.70
CA HIS A 186 6.17 -22.96 6.75
C HIS A 186 6.65 -24.29 7.35
N GLY A 187 5.72 -25.17 7.75
CA GLY A 187 6.05 -26.49 8.28
C GLY A 187 6.83 -27.37 7.30
N TYR A 188 6.50 -27.30 6.01
CA TYR A 188 7.25 -27.96 4.94
C TYR A 188 8.69 -27.41 4.82
N GLY A 189 8.85 -26.09 4.85
CA GLY A 189 10.15 -25.43 4.82
C GLY A 189 11.05 -25.86 5.98
N LEU A 190 10.51 -25.90 7.21
CA LEU A 190 11.22 -26.32 8.43
C LEU A 190 11.71 -27.77 8.34
N LYS A 191 10.87 -28.69 7.87
CA LYS A 191 11.24 -30.12 7.74
C LYS A 191 12.31 -30.36 6.68
N GLY A 192 12.34 -29.53 5.63
CA GLY A 192 13.25 -29.71 4.49
C GLY A 192 14.66 -29.16 4.66
N LEU A 193 14.95 -28.44 5.76
CA LEU A 193 16.17 -27.61 5.95
C LEU A 193 16.41 -26.62 4.80
N ILE A 194 15.37 -26.29 4.03
CA ILE A 194 15.44 -25.38 2.86
C ILE A 194 15.60 -23.92 3.33
N ILE A 195 15.31 -23.66 4.61
CA ILE A 195 14.98 -22.32 5.11
C ILE A 195 16.01 -21.76 6.10
N ASP A 196 16.95 -22.56 6.59
CA ASP A 196 17.93 -22.09 7.57
C ASP A 196 18.77 -20.95 6.97
N GLY A 197 18.51 -19.73 7.44
CA GLY A 197 19.22 -18.53 7.00
C GLY A 197 18.73 -17.89 5.70
N ASN A 198 17.59 -18.31 5.13
CA ASN A 198 17.08 -17.69 3.91
C ASN A 198 16.17 -16.49 4.20
N VAL A 199 16.77 -15.30 4.27
CA VAL A 199 16.05 -14.04 4.56
C VAL A 199 14.89 -13.75 3.60
N ILE A 200 14.97 -14.17 2.33
CA ILE A 200 13.90 -13.95 1.35
C ILE A 200 12.66 -14.79 1.71
N PHE A 201 12.88 -16.05 2.10
CA PHE A 201 11.81 -16.93 2.53
C PHE A 201 11.21 -16.48 3.86
N ASP A 202 12.04 -16.10 4.82
CA ASP A 202 11.59 -15.59 6.12
C ASP A 202 10.77 -14.30 5.97
N ASN A 203 11.18 -13.38 5.09
CA ASN A 203 10.42 -12.18 4.77
C ASN A 203 9.05 -12.51 4.15
N ALA A 204 8.95 -13.51 3.28
CA ALA A 204 7.67 -13.96 2.73
C ALA A 204 6.74 -14.56 3.80
N LEU A 205 7.30 -15.28 4.78
CA LEU A 205 6.55 -15.78 5.94
C LEU A 205 6.12 -14.66 6.89
N LEU A 206 6.98 -13.65 7.11
CA LEU A 206 6.63 -12.46 7.89
C LEU A 206 5.45 -11.73 7.26
N ASP A 207 5.49 -11.48 5.94
CA ASP A 207 4.40 -10.83 5.20
C ASP A 207 3.10 -11.64 5.30
N LEU A 208 3.16 -12.97 5.12
CA LEU A 208 2.00 -13.85 5.32
C LEU A 208 1.39 -13.68 6.71
N TYR A 209 2.20 -13.78 7.77
CA TYR A 209 1.69 -13.69 9.13
C TYR A 209 1.16 -12.30 9.45
N ALA A 210 1.81 -11.25 8.95
CA ALA A 210 1.37 -9.87 9.08
C ALA A 210 0.00 -9.65 8.42
N LYS A 211 -0.16 -9.95 7.13
CA LYS A 211 -1.43 -9.72 6.39
C LYS A 211 -2.57 -10.61 6.86
N CYS A 212 -2.27 -11.78 7.43
CA CYS A 212 -3.26 -12.64 8.08
C CYS A 212 -3.63 -12.21 9.51
N GLY A 213 -3.04 -11.13 10.04
CA GLY A 213 -3.28 -10.65 11.41
C GLY A 213 -2.69 -11.54 12.50
N ALA A 214 -1.80 -12.46 12.16
CA ALA A 214 -1.16 -13.39 13.08
C ALA A 214 0.13 -12.81 13.68
N LEU A 215 0.05 -11.60 14.27
CA LEU A 215 1.21 -10.81 14.72
C LEU A 215 2.13 -11.57 15.69
N ALA A 216 1.57 -12.34 16.63
CA ALA A 216 2.37 -13.16 17.55
C ALA A 216 3.23 -14.23 16.83
N ASN A 217 2.78 -14.74 15.68
CA ASN A 217 3.59 -15.67 14.88
C ASN A 217 4.65 -14.91 14.08
N ALA A 218 4.33 -13.72 13.58
CA ALA A 218 5.29 -12.85 12.90
C ALA A 218 6.44 -12.47 13.84
N GLU A 219 6.13 -12.06 15.07
CA GLU A 219 7.14 -11.71 16.08
C GLU A 219 8.02 -12.91 16.47
N LYS A 220 7.40 -14.08 16.73
CA LYS A 220 8.15 -15.32 17.01
C LYS A 220 9.08 -15.73 15.88
N LEU A 221 8.64 -15.56 14.63
CA LEU A 221 9.48 -15.80 13.46
C LEU A 221 10.62 -14.79 13.41
N PHE A 222 10.31 -13.50 13.54
CA PHE A 222 11.27 -12.41 13.49
C PHE A 222 12.42 -12.59 14.49
N VAL A 223 12.11 -12.97 15.73
CA VAL A 223 13.13 -13.23 16.78
C VAL A 223 14.04 -14.42 16.41
N LYS A 224 13.52 -15.41 15.68
CA LYS A 224 14.28 -16.59 15.25
C LYS A 224 15.07 -16.38 13.96
N MET A 225 14.81 -15.32 13.19
CA MET A 225 15.54 -15.04 11.96
C MET A 225 17.03 -14.79 12.26
N PRO A 226 17.96 -15.53 11.64
CA PRO A 226 19.40 -15.34 11.86
C PRO A 226 19.93 -14.09 11.16
N LYS A 227 19.30 -13.67 10.05
CA LYS A 227 19.59 -12.44 9.34
C LYS A 227 18.30 -11.68 9.09
N ARG A 228 18.33 -10.37 9.33
CA ARG A 228 17.22 -9.45 9.12
C ARG A 228 17.70 -8.32 8.23
N ASP A 229 16.97 -8.04 7.17
CA ASP A 229 17.26 -6.92 6.28
C ASP A 229 16.21 -5.81 6.47
N VAL A 230 16.32 -4.74 5.68
CA VAL A 230 15.37 -3.62 5.72
C VAL A 230 13.93 -4.14 5.54
N VAL A 231 13.72 -5.13 4.66
CA VAL A 231 12.38 -5.68 4.39
C VAL A 231 11.83 -6.40 5.62
N SER A 232 12.65 -7.15 6.37
CA SER A 232 12.22 -7.80 7.62
C SER A 232 11.70 -6.77 8.63
N TRP A 233 12.44 -5.70 8.86
CA TRP A 233 12.08 -4.64 9.82
C TRP A 233 10.87 -3.84 9.35
N THR A 234 10.84 -3.40 8.10
CA THR A 234 9.71 -2.65 7.53
C THR A 234 8.42 -3.45 7.62
N THR A 235 8.47 -4.75 7.29
CA THR A 235 7.28 -5.63 7.35
C THR A 235 6.73 -5.71 8.77
N LEU A 236 7.59 -5.85 9.78
CA LEU A 236 7.15 -5.93 11.17
C LEU A 236 6.55 -4.61 11.69
N VAL A 237 7.20 -3.48 11.39
CA VAL A 237 6.68 -2.14 11.74
C VAL A 237 5.30 -1.90 11.11
N MET A 238 5.15 -2.20 9.82
CA MET A 238 3.87 -2.09 9.11
C MET A 238 2.81 -3.01 9.68
N ALA A 239 3.17 -4.24 10.05
CA ALA A 239 2.23 -5.20 10.62
C ALA A 239 1.61 -4.70 11.93
N TYR A 240 2.43 -4.15 12.84
CA TYR A 240 1.94 -3.57 14.09
C TYR A 240 1.11 -2.30 13.83
N ALA A 241 1.61 -1.38 13.00
CA ALA A 241 0.89 -0.12 12.70
C ALA A 241 -0.48 -0.38 12.07
N GLN A 242 -0.58 -1.29 11.09
CA GLN A 242 -1.85 -1.66 10.45
C GLN A 242 -2.78 -2.45 11.38
N GLY A 243 -2.22 -3.18 12.34
CA GLY A 243 -2.97 -3.86 13.40
C GLY A 243 -3.52 -2.91 14.48
N GLY A 244 -3.19 -1.61 14.44
CA GLY A 244 -3.57 -0.63 15.46
C GLY A 244 -2.64 -0.62 16.69
N HIS A 245 -1.56 -1.41 16.65
CA HIS A 245 -0.53 -1.53 17.68
C HIS A 245 0.56 -0.48 17.47
N CYS A 246 0.19 0.79 17.62
CA CYS A 246 1.05 1.91 17.24
C CYS A 246 2.30 2.05 18.13
N GLU A 247 2.20 1.72 19.42
CA GLU A 247 3.32 1.75 20.36
C GLU A 247 4.36 0.69 19.97
N GLU A 248 3.91 -0.54 19.72
CA GLU A 248 4.77 -1.66 19.33
C GLU A 248 5.46 -1.38 17.97
N ALA A 249 4.78 -0.70 17.04
CA ALA A 249 5.36 -0.27 15.78
C ALA A 249 6.53 0.71 15.99
N VAL A 250 6.37 1.68 16.90
CA VAL A 250 7.43 2.62 17.26
C VAL A 250 8.57 1.92 17.99
N ASP A 251 8.29 0.96 18.86
CA ASP A 251 9.32 0.22 19.58
C ASP A 251 10.14 -0.69 18.66
N VAL A 252 9.52 -1.31 17.66
CA VAL A 252 10.25 -2.01 16.60
C VAL A 252 11.13 -1.03 15.82
N PHE A 253 10.64 0.17 15.52
CA PHE A 253 11.43 1.19 14.85
C PHE A 253 12.63 1.67 15.71
N LYS A 254 12.43 1.90 17.01
CA LYS A 254 13.53 2.21 17.94
C LYS A 254 14.59 1.12 17.92
N ARG A 255 14.19 -0.16 17.96
CA ARG A 255 15.13 -1.29 17.87
C ARG A 255 15.95 -1.25 16.59
N VAL A 256 15.35 -1.07 15.41
CA VAL A 256 16.15 -1.01 14.17
C VAL A 256 17.06 0.22 14.12
N VAL A 257 16.67 1.35 14.73
CA VAL A 257 17.53 2.54 14.81
C VAL A 257 18.71 2.35 15.77
N LEU A 258 18.51 1.63 16.88
CA LEU A 258 19.52 1.47 17.95
C LEU A 258 20.39 0.22 17.78
N GLU A 259 19.83 -0.88 17.27
CA GLU A 259 20.51 -2.17 17.09
C GLU A 259 21.03 -2.34 15.64
N GLY A 260 20.50 -1.58 14.69
CA GLY A 260 20.70 -1.77 13.25
C GLY A 260 21.80 -0.93 12.63
N ASP A 261 23.02 -0.92 13.18
CA ASP A 261 24.14 -0.14 12.61
C ASP A 261 24.38 -0.41 11.11
N GLU A 262 24.07 -1.63 10.64
CA GLU A 262 24.13 -2.00 9.22
C GLU A 262 22.81 -1.82 8.45
N VAL A 263 21.66 -1.77 9.14
CA VAL A 263 20.33 -1.78 8.53
C VAL A 263 19.58 -0.50 8.89
N LYS A 264 19.49 0.38 7.90
CA LYS A 264 18.82 1.67 8.06
C LYS A 264 17.36 1.59 7.60
N PRO A 265 16.39 2.06 8.40
CA PRO A 265 15.03 2.32 7.94
C PRO A 265 14.98 3.07 6.62
N ASN A 266 14.13 2.58 5.72
CA ASN A 266 13.79 3.23 4.46
C ASN A 266 12.60 4.19 4.63
N GLU A 267 12.27 4.90 3.55
CA GLU A 267 11.12 5.81 3.45
C GLU A 267 9.81 5.17 3.95
N ALA A 268 9.46 3.97 3.47
CA ALA A 268 8.23 3.27 3.85
C ALA A 268 8.14 3.01 5.36
N THR A 269 9.26 2.65 5.99
CA THR A 269 9.32 2.45 7.44
C THR A 269 9.06 3.76 8.18
N VAL A 270 9.73 4.84 7.78
CA VAL A 270 9.61 6.16 8.43
C VAL A 270 8.19 6.71 8.30
N VAL A 271 7.60 6.66 7.10
CA VAL A 271 6.21 7.10 6.86
C VAL A 271 5.24 6.34 7.75
N THR A 272 5.41 5.03 7.87
CA THR A 272 4.57 4.18 8.72
C THR A 272 4.65 4.58 10.18
N VAL A 273 5.86 4.84 10.69
CA VAL A 273 6.08 5.22 12.10
C VAL A 273 5.56 6.62 12.38
N LEU A 274 5.74 7.58 11.47
CA LEU A 274 5.15 8.91 11.59
C LEU A 274 3.62 8.83 11.65
N SER A 275 3.00 7.97 10.83
CA SER A 275 1.55 7.72 10.89
C SER A 275 1.12 7.08 12.21
N ALA A 276 1.94 6.20 12.78
CA ALA A 276 1.70 5.61 14.11
C ALA A 276 1.76 6.69 15.20
N CYS A 277 2.79 7.56 15.21
CA CYS A 277 2.89 8.70 16.11
C CYS A 277 1.68 9.64 16.00
N ALA A 278 1.26 9.95 14.77
CA ALA A 278 0.09 10.78 14.49
C ALA A 278 -1.23 10.16 15.00
N SER A 279 -1.32 8.82 15.02
CA SER A 279 -2.51 8.09 15.48
C SER A 279 -2.57 8.03 17.01
N MET A 280 -1.42 7.99 17.68
CA MET A 280 -1.32 8.08 19.14
C MET A 280 -1.43 9.53 19.64
N GLY A 281 -1.17 10.51 18.78
CA GLY A 281 -1.04 11.91 19.19
C GLY A 281 0.22 12.20 20.00
N SER A 282 1.26 11.36 19.89
CA SER A 282 2.53 11.57 20.60
C SER A 282 3.43 12.49 19.79
N LEU A 283 3.55 13.74 20.26
CA LEU A 283 4.39 14.75 19.63
C LEU A 283 5.86 14.44 19.87
N SER A 284 6.23 13.98 21.07
CA SER A 284 7.64 13.71 21.42
C SER A 284 8.26 12.61 20.53
N LEU A 285 7.54 11.51 20.31
CA LEU A 285 7.98 10.44 19.42
C LEU A 285 8.06 10.92 17.97
N GLY A 286 7.07 11.71 17.53
CA GLY A 286 7.07 12.34 16.21
C GLY A 286 8.29 13.24 15.97
N GLN A 287 8.64 14.08 16.94
CA GLN A 287 9.82 14.94 16.89
C GLN A 287 11.14 14.14 16.89
N TRP A 288 11.20 13.04 17.63
CA TRP A 288 12.35 12.15 17.61
C TRP A 288 12.53 11.48 16.22
N VAL A 289 11.44 11.01 15.60
CA VAL A 289 11.48 10.47 14.23
C VAL A 289 11.84 11.56 13.22
N HIS A 290 11.33 12.79 13.36
CA HIS A 290 11.71 13.90 12.50
C HIS A 290 13.21 14.22 12.62
N SER A 291 13.75 14.26 13.84
CA SER A 291 15.19 14.44 14.09
C SER A 291 16.04 13.32 13.48
N TYR A 292 15.48 12.11 13.37
CA TYR A 292 16.11 11.00 12.66
C TYR A 292 16.14 11.23 11.14
N VAL A 293 15.04 11.72 10.55
CA VAL A 293 14.95 12.11 9.13
C VAL A 293 15.96 13.20 8.80
N ASP A 294 16.06 14.25 9.62
CA ASP A 294 16.99 15.37 9.39
C ASP A 294 18.47 14.94 9.34
N LYS A 295 18.82 13.86 10.04
CA LYS A 295 20.17 13.29 10.06
C LYS A 295 20.46 12.39 8.84
N ARG A 296 19.45 12.06 8.03
CA ARG A 296 19.53 11.10 6.92
C ARG A 296 19.40 11.81 5.57
N ARG A 297 20.54 12.05 4.91
CA ARG A 297 20.59 12.70 3.58
C ARG A 297 19.92 11.90 2.46
N ASP A 298 19.74 10.59 2.65
CA ASP A 298 19.09 9.69 1.70
C ASP A 298 17.57 9.64 1.87
N LEU A 299 17.01 10.31 2.87
CA LEU A 299 15.57 10.47 3.07
C LEU A 299 15.14 11.85 2.59
N GLU A 300 14.57 11.92 1.40
CA GLU A 300 14.05 13.17 0.85
C GLU A 300 12.74 13.55 1.54
N VAL A 301 12.68 14.79 2.05
CA VAL A 301 11.47 15.31 2.72
C VAL A 301 10.41 15.72 1.70
N ASP A 302 10.78 15.97 0.44
CA ASP A 302 9.81 16.20 -0.64
C ASP A 302 9.07 14.89 -0.95
N GLY A 303 7.74 14.92 -1.05
CA GLY A 303 6.90 13.74 -1.27
C GLY A 303 6.36 13.08 0.01
N ASN A 304 6.44 11.75 0.12
CA ASN A 304 5.69 10.99 1.14
C ASN A 304 6.15 11.29 2.57
N ILE A 305 7.45 11.48 2.80
CA ILE A 305 7.98 11.79 4.14
C ILE A 305 7.48 13.15 4.60
N GLY A 306 7.53 14.17 3.74
CA GLY A 306 7.00 15.50 4.01
C GLY A 306 5.52 15.46 4.36
N ASN A 307 4.73 14.75 3.56
CA ASN A 307 3.31 14.55 3.83
C ASN A 307 3.05 13.84 5.17
N ALA A 308 3.84 12.81 5.49
CA ALA A 308 3.74 12.11 6.76
C ALA A 308 4.13 13.00 7.95
N LEU A 309 5.16 13.83 7.82
CA LEU A 309 5.59 14.79 8.84
C LEU A 309 4.52 15.87 9.06
N VAL A 310 4.00 16.48 7.99
CA VAL A 310 2.91 17.45 8.08
C VAL A 310 1.70 16.84 8.80
N ASN A 311 1.25 15.66 8.38
CA ASN A 311 0.14 14.96 9.02
C ASN A 311 0.41 14.62 10.49
N MET A 312 1.64 14.20 10.83
CA MET A 312 2.04 13.92 12.21
C MET A 312 1.94 15.16 13.09
N TYR A 313 2.59 16.27 12.71
CA TYR A 313 2.55 17.50 13.50
C TYR A 313 1.14 18.08 13.63
N VAL A 314 0.37 18.09 12.53
CA VAL A 314 -1.02 18.55 12.51
C VAL A 314 -1.89 17.75 13.48
N LYS A 315 -1.79 16.41 13.48
CA LYS A 315 -2.60 15.54 14.35
C LYS A 315 -2.13 15.56 15.81
N CYS A 316 -0.85 15.79 16.06
CA CYS A 316 -0.31 15.98 17.41
C CYS A 316 -0.52 17.40 17.96
N GLY A 317 -1.21 18.29 17.23
CA GLY A 317 -1.60 19.63 17.69
C GLY A 317 -0.56 20.74 17.48
N ASP A 318 0.64 20.43 17.00
CA ASP A 318 1.65 21.44 16.65
C ASP A 318 1.47 21.91 15.20
N MET A 319 0.43 22.73 15.03
CA MET A 319 0.05 23.27 13.73
C MET A 319 1.12 24.18 13.13
N GLN A 320 1.90 24.86 13.96
CA GLN A 320 2.94 25.78 13.51
C GLN A 320 4.07 25.04 12.80
N MET A 321 4.54 23.93 13.39
CA MET A 321 5.57 23.10 12.77
C MET A 321 5.03 22.39 11.52
N GLY A 322 3.78 21.93 11.54
CA GLY A 322 3.11 21.38 10.36
C GLY A 322 3.10 22.34 9.16
N ILE A 323 2.72 23.61 9.39
CA ILE A 323 2.75 24.65 8.35
C ILE A 323 4.19 24.95 7.91
N ARG A 324 5.16 24.95 8.83
CA ARG A 324 6.57 25.17 8.49
C ARG A 324 7.05 24.10 7.51
N ILE A 325 6.81 22.82 7.81
CA ILE A 325 7.21 21.72 6.93
C ILE A 325 6.50 21.82 5.59
N PHE A 326 5.19 22.06 5.59
CA PHE A 326 4.41 22.27 4.36
C PHE A 326 5.03 23.36 3.47
N ASN A 327 5.41 24.50 4.04
CA ASN A 327 6.04 25.58 3.29
C ASN A 327 7.42 25.20 2.72
N MET A 328 8.17 24.32 3.39
CA MET A 328 9.46 23.82 2.91
C MET A 328 9.34 22.81 1.76
N LEU A 329 8.19 22.14 1.59
CA LEU A 329 7.99 21.20 0.48
C LEU A 329 8.09 21.94 -0.86
N VAL A 330 8.87 21.40 -1.79
CA VAL A 330 9.03 21.98 -3.14
C VAL A 330 7.81 21.61 -3.97
N ASN A 331 7.45 20.32 -3.97
CA ASN A 331 6.31 19.80 -4.71
C ASN A 331 5.17 19.46 -3.73
N LYS A 332 4.20 20.38 -3.63
CA LYS A 332 3.00 20.21 -2.81
C LYS A 332 1.92 19.51 -3.63
N ASP A 333 1.59 18.27 -3.27
CA ASP A 333 0.51 17.49 -3.87
C ASP A 333 -0.82 17.67 -3.13
N VAL A 334 -1.88 17.05 -3.66
CA VAL A 334 -3.23 17.11 -3.06
C VAL A 334 -3.25 16.66 -1.59
N ILE A 335 -2.39 15.71 -1.21
CA ILE A 335 -2.28 15.19 0.16
C ILE A 335 -1.72 16.26 1.08
N SER A 336 -0.63 16.94 0.68
CA SER A 336 -0.03 18.02 1.47
C SER A 336 -1.02 19.15 1.75
N TRP A 337 -1.74 19.61 0.71
CA TRP A 337 -2.74 20.68 0.81
C TRP A 337 -3.93 20.24 1.66
N GLY A 338 -4.52 19.08 1.35
CA GLY A 338 -5.69 18.55 2.05
C GLY A 338 -5.42 18.34 3.55
N THR A 339 -4.22 17.88 3.90
CA THR A 339 -3.80 17.67 5.30
C THR A 339 -3.75 18.98 6.08
N VAL A 340 -3.12 20.04 5.54
CA VAL A 340 -3.03 21.33 6.24
C VAL A 340 -4.39 22.04 6.27
N ILE A 341 -5.19 21.97 5.20
CA ILE A 341 -6.54 22.53 5.17
C ILE A 341 -7.41 21.88 6.27
N CYS A 342 -7.42 20.55 6.34
CA CYS A 342 -8.12 19.82 7.41
C CYS A 342 -7.57 20.17 8.79
N GLY A 343 -6.24 20.25 8.93
CA GLY A 343 -5.58 20.63 10.17
C GLY A 343 -5.97 22.00 10.68
N LEU A 344 -5.99 23.01 9.79
CA LEU A 344 -6.44 24.37 10.12
C LEU A 344 -7.89 24.37 10.57
N ALA A 345 -8.76 23.64 9.85
CA ALA A 345 -10.16 23.52 10.20
C ALA A 345 -10.38 22.89 11.58
N MET A 346 -9.66 21.80 11.89
CA MET A 346 -9.75 21.09 13.17
C MET A 346 -9.23 21.89 14.36
N ASN A 347 -8.22 22.74 14.13
CA ASN A 347 -7.62 23.58 15.17
C ASN A 347 -8.27 24.97 15.31
N GLY A 348 -9.46 25.18 14.72
CA GLY A 348 -10.23 26.43 14.88
C GLY A 348 -9.71 27.61 14.04
N TYR A 349 -8.94 27.34 12.98
CA TYR A 349 -8.46 28.34 12.03
C TYR A 349 -9.22 28.25 10.70
N GLY A 350 -10.57 28.19 10.75
CA GLY A 350 -11.38 27.87 9.57
C GLY A 350 -11.23 28.86 8.41
N LYS A 351 -11.10 30.16 8.71
CA LYS A 351 -10.85 31.19 7.67
C LYS A 351 -9.53 30.97 6.93
N ARG A 352 -8.45 30.64 7.65
CA ARG A 352 -7.15 30.33 7.05
C ARG A 352 -7.21 29.06 6.19
N ALA A 353 -8.06 28.09 6.54
CA ALA A 353 -8.26 26.89 5.73
C ALA A 353 -8.86 27.25 4.36
N VAL A 354 -9.84 28.16 4.32
CA VAL A 354 -10.45 28.66 3.07
C VAL A 354 -9.48 29.50 2.23
N GLU A 355 -8.66 30.33 2.88
CA GLU A 355 -7.58 31.07 2.21
C GLU A 355 -6.57 30.11 1.57
N LEU A 356 -6.16 29.07 2.30
CA LEU A 356 -5.21 28.07 1.82
C LEU A 356 -5.77 27.26 0.64
N PHE A 357 -7.06 26.94 0.65
CA PHE A 357 -7.74 26.34 -0.51
C PHE A 357 -7.69 27.25 -1.75
N SER A 358 -7.86 28.57 -1.58
CA SER A 358 -7.73 29.50 -2.71
C SER A 358 -6.31 29.46 -3.28
N HIS A 359 -5.28 29.37 -2.43
CA HIS A 359 -3.90 29.19 -2.87
C HIS A 359 -3.66 27.85 -3.59
N MET A 360 -4.27 26.76 -3.12
CA MET A 360 -4.22 25.46 -3.79
C MET A 360 -4.73 25.55 -5.24
N LEU A 361 -5.85 26.25 -5.45
CA LEU A 361 -6.42 26.46 -6.79
C LEU A 361 -5.51 27.31 -7.68
N ILE A 362 -4.90 28.37 -7.14
CA ILE A 362 -3.95 29.23 -7.88
C ILE A 362 -2.73 28.43 -8.33
N GLN A 363 -2.27 27.47 -7.52
CA GLN A 363 -1.16 26.57 -7.85
C GLN A 363 -1.56 25.45 -8.83
N GLY A 364 -2.82 25.40 -9.27
CA GLY A 364 -3.31 24.42 -10.23
C GLY A 364 -3.44 23.00 -9.68
N VAL A 365 -3.46 22.82 -8.35
CA VAL A 365 -3.65 21.51 -7.71
C VAL A 365 -5.15 21.26 -7.55
N PRO A 366 -5.73 20.22 -8.18
CA PRO A 366 -7.16 19.95 -8.06
C PRO A 366 -7.49 19.41 -6.66
N PRO A 367 -8.58 19.88 -6.03
CA PRO A 367 -9.02 19.36 -4.75
C PRO A 367 -9.62 17.95 -4.86
N ASP A 368 -9.49 17.20 -3.78
CA ASP A 368 -10.09 15.87 -3.59
C ASP A 368 -11.20 15.89 -2.53
N ASP A 369 -11.76 14.71 -2.24
CA ASP A 369 -12.81 14.56 -1.23
C ASP A 369 -12.30 14.96 0.17
N VAL A 370 -11.05 14.66 0.52
CA VAL A 370 -10.45 15.06 1.81
C VAL A 370 -10.38 16.59 1.94
N THR A 371 -10.02 17.29 0.87
CA THR A 371 -9.98 18.75 0.83
C THR A 371 -11.35 19.36 1.13
N PHE A 372 -12.42 18.82 0.53
CA PHE A 372 -13.78 19.28 0.78
C PHE A 372 -14.28 18.94 2.20
N ILE A 373 -13.87 17.82 2.79
CA ILE A 373 -14.12 17.56 4.21
C ILE A 373 -13.53 18.68 5.07
N GLY A 374 -12.28 19.07 4.82
CA GLY A 374 -11.62 20.15 5.56
C GLY A 374 -12.36 21.49 5.44
N LEU A 375 -12.78 21.86 4.23
CA LEU A 375 -13.55 23.09 3.98
C LEU A 375 -14.92 23.08 4.68
N LEU A 376 -15.67 22.00 4.56
CA LEU A 376 -16.98 21.88 5.20
C LEU A 376 -16.87 21.87 6.73
N PHE A 377 -15.80 21.27 7.26
CA PHE A 377 -15.51 21.29 8.69
C PHE A 377 -15.17 22.71 9.18
N ALA A 378 -14.36 23.46 8.42
CA ALA A 378 -14.07 24.86 8.70
C ALA A 378 -15.35 25.70 8.70
N CYS A 379 -16.22 25.53 7.70
CA CYS A 379 -17.50 26.23 7.63
C CYS A 379 -18.43 25.88 8.80
N SER A 380 -18.47 24.61 9.22
CA SER A 380 -19.25 24.17 10.37
C SER A 380 -18.82 24.84 11.67
N HIS A 381 -17.52 24.92 11.92
CA HIS A 381 -16.97 25.48 13.15
C HIS A 381 -17.01 27.02 13.21
N GLU A 382 -16.85 27.70 12.07
CA GLU A 382 -16.89 29.18 11.97
C GLU A 382 -18.31 29.73 11.76
N GLY A 383 -19.32 28.86 11.53
CA GLY A 383 -20.69 29.26 11.23
C GLY A 383 -20.89 29.84 9.82
N LEU A 384 -19.98 29.55 8.89
CA LEU A 384 -20.02 30.01 7.49
C LEU A 384 -20.96 29.14 6.65
N VAL A 385 -22.26 29.16 6.98
CA VAL A 385 -23.27 28.27 6.40
C VAL A 385 -23.39 28.46 4.87
N SER A 386 -23.40 29.71 4.42
CA SER A 386 -23.53 30.05 2.99
C SER A 386 -22.37 29.51 2.16
N GLU A 387 -21.15 29.68 2.66
CA GLU A 387 -19.91 29.18 2.05
C GLU A 387 -19.88 27.65 2.08
N GLY A 388 -20.28 27.01 3.17
CA GLY A 388 -20.35 25.55 3.25
C GLY A 388 -21.32 24.95 2.24
N ILE A 389 -22.49 25.57 2.03
CA ILE A 389 -23.44 25.17 0.98
C ILE A 389 -22.81 25.36 -0.42
N MET A 390 -22.08 26.44 -0.63
CA MET A 390 -21.37 26.69 -1.89
C MET A 390 -20.32 25.62 -2.16
N PHE A 391 -19.47 25.29 -1.19
CA PHE A 391 -18.45 24.25 -1.33
C PHE A 391 -19.06 22.88 -1.57
N PHE A 392 -20.13 22.51 -0.85
CA PHE A 392 -20.80 21.23 -1.04
C PHE A 392 -21.38 21.07 -2.45
N LYS A 393 -21.93 22.14 -3.04
CA LYS A 393 -22.40 22.13 -4.43
C LYS A 393 -21.24 22.08 -5.42
N ALA A 394 -20.22 22.92 -5.22
CA ALA A 394 -19.04 22.99 -6.08
C ALA A 394 -18.32 21.63 -6.18
N MET A 395 -18.23 20.89 -5.07
CA MET A 395 -17.64 19.54 -5.01
C MET A 395 -18.18 18.64 -6.13
N ARG A 396 -19.51 18.60 -6.33
CA ARG A 396 -20.15 17.80 -7.38
C ARG A 396 -20.13 18.53 -8.72
N ASP A 397 -20.58 19.77 -8.74
CA ASP A 397 -20.94 20.47 -9.99
C ASP A 397 -19.70 20.99 -10.74
N ALA A 398 -18.63 21.36 -10.03
CA ALA A 398 -17.40 21.89 -10.61
C ALA A 398 -16.26 20.86 -10.66
N TYR A 399 -16.16 19.97 -9.67
CA TYR A 399 -15.03 19.03 -9.53
C TYR A 399 -15.40 17.57 -9.78
N GLY A 400 -16.69 17.24 -9.96
CA GLY A 400 -17.13 15.86 -10.23
C GLY A 400 -16.93 14.89 -9.06
N ILE A 401 -16.71 15.40 -7.84
CA ILE A 401 -16.45 14.58 -6.66
C ILE A 401 -17.78 14.19 -6.03
N VAL A 402 -18.02 12.88 -5.89
CA VAL A 402 -19.26 12.35 -5.32
C VAL A 402 -19.25 12.47 -3.80
N PRO A 403 -20.21 13.17 -3.17
CA PRO A 403 -20.25 13.33 -1.72
C PRO A 403 -20.36 11.99 -0.98
N GLN A 404 -19.41 11.75 -0.07
CA GLN A 404 -19.38 10.61 0.85
C GLN A 404 -20.03 10.92 2.20
N MET A 405 -20.32 9.88 3.01
CA MET A 405 -20.96 10.00 4.34
C MET A 405 -20.38 11.10 5.24
N ARG A 406 -19.05 11.28 5.23
CA ARG A 406 -18.38 12.35 6.01
C ARG A 406 -18.79 13.77 5.58
N HIS A 407 -18.97 14.02 4.29
CA HIS A 407 -19.40 15.33 3.77
C HIS A 407 -20.82 15.66 4.23
N TYR A 408 -21.73 14.67 4.15
CA TYR A 408 -23.09 14.83 4.68
C TYR A 408 -23.06 15.08 6.19
N GLY A 409 -22.19 14.39 6.93
CA GLY A 409 -21.95 14.64 8.36
C GLY A 409 -21.55 16.08 8.64
N CYS A 410 -20.59 16.64 7.90
CA CYS A 410 -20.18 18.04 8.03
C CYS A 410 -21.32 19.02 7.72
N MET A 411 -22.13 18.76 6.68
CA MET A 411 -23.28 19.61 6.35
C MET A 411 -24.33 19.62 7.45
N VAL A 412 -24.66 18.44 8.01
CA VAL A 412 -25.63 18.33 9.10
C VAL A 412 -25.10 18.95 10.40
N ASP A 413 -23.81 18.78 10.69
CA ASP A 413 -23.14 19.46 11.81
C ASP A 413 -23.23 20.99 11.66
N MET A 414 -22.96 21.50 10.46
CA MET A 414 -23.01 22.94 10.15
C MET A 414 -24.42 23.52 10.35
N TYR A 415 -25.45 22.89 9.77
CA TYR A 415 -26.84 23.33 9.98
C TYR A 415 -27.25 23.24 11.46
N GLY A 416 -26.88 22.14 12.13
CA GLY A 416 -27.18 21.93 13.54
C GLY A 416 -26.56 23.00 14.43
N ARG A 417 -25.28 23.31 14.25
CA ARG A 417 -24.57 24.36 15.00
C ARG A 417 -25.19 25.74 14.77
N ALA A 418 -25.60 26.04 13.54
CA ALA A 418 -26.28 27.28 13.19
C ALA A 418 -27.74 27.36 13.68
N GLY A 419 -28.29 26.29 14.27
CA GLY A 419 -29.68 26.23 14.72
C GLY A 419 -30.70 26.09 13.57
N LEU A 420 -30.23 25.79 12.35
CA LEU A 420 -31.04 25.63 11.13
C LEU A 420 -31.58 24.20 11.02
N PHE A 421 -32.43 23.85 11.98
CA PHE A 421 -32.90 22.48 12.18
C PHE A 421 -33.85 21.98 11.08
N GLU A 422 -34.70 22.84 10.52
CA GLU A 422 -35.59 22.43 9.42
C GLU A 422 -34.80 22.21 8.12
N GLU A 423 -33.77 23.02 7.87
CA GLU A 423 -32.82 22.85 6.77
C GLU A 423 -32.01 21.56 6.93
N ALA A 424 -31.51 21.27 8.14
CA ALA A 424 -30.83 20.00 8.45
C ALA A 424 -31.73 18.78 8.15
N LYS A 425 -33.00 18.86 8.53
CA LYS A 425 -34.00 17.82 8.30
C LYS A 425 -34.39 17.67 6.83
N ALA A 426 -34.53 18.78 6.10
CA ALA A 426 -34.76 18.77 4.66
C ALA A 426 -33.57 18.16 3.91
N PHE A 427 -32.34 18.54 4.29
CA PHE A 427 -31.10 18.00 3.75
C PHE A 427 -31.00 16.49 3.98
N LEU A 428 -31.24 16.01 5.20
CA LEU A 428 -31.26 14.59 5.55
C LEU A 428 -32.24 13.76 4.69
N LYS A 429 -33.44 14.30 4.44
CA LYS A 429 -34.45 13.64 3.59
C LYS A 429 -34.05 13.59 2.11
N GLY A 430 -33.24 14.54 1.65
CA GLY A 430 -32.77 14.63 0.28
C GLY A 430 -31.48 13.83 0.00
N MET A 431 -30.89 13.20 1.01
CA MET A 431 -29.68 12.40 0.83
C MET A 431 -29.96 11.16 -0.04
N PRO A 432 -29.05 10.79 -0.96
CA PRO A 432 -29.18 9.60 -1.79
C PRO A 432 -28.87 8.30 -1.03
N VAL A 433 -28.36 8.40 0.19
CA VAL A 433 -27.93 7.30 1.05
C VAL A 433 -28.53 7.47 2.45
N GLU A 434 -28.77 6.35 3.14
CA GLU A 434 -29.26 6.41 4.52
C GLU A 434 -28.20 6.95 5.47
N ALA A 435 -28.59 7.87 6.34
CA ALA A 435 -27.67 8.49 7.30
C ALA A 435 -27.16 7.50 8.36
N GLU A 436 -25.85 7.54 8.62
CA GLU A 436 -25.17 6.71 9.62
C GLU A 436 -24.83 7.49 10.90
N GLY A 437 -24.23 6.79 11.87
CA GLY A 437 -23.93 7.28 13.22
C GLY A 437 -23.30 8.68 13.31
N PRO A 438 -22.29 9.05 12.50
CA PRO A 438 -21.70 10.39 12.55
C PRO A 438 -22.70 11.52 12.27
N VAL A 439 -23.60 11.32 11.30
CA VAL A 439 -24.59 12.32 10.90
C VAL A 439 -25.63 12.54 12.01
N TRP A 440 -26.15 11.43 12.56
CA TRP A 440 -27.07 11.50 13.69
C TRP A 440 -26.41 12.05 14.94
N GLY A 441 -25.15 11.66 15.21
CA GLY A 441 -24.36 12.19 16.32
C GLY A 441 -24.22 13.71 16.27
N ALA A 442 -23.88 14.26 15.09
CA ALA A 442 -23.77 15.70 14.89
C ALA A 442 -25.10 16.43 15.17
N LEU A 443 -26.22 15.94 14.59
CA LEU A 443 -27.52 16.58 14.78
C LEU A 443 -28.02 16.48 16.23
N LEU A 444 -27.80 15.35 16.89
CA LEU A 444 -28.15 15.13 18.29
C LEU A 444 -27.34 16.04 19.22
N GLN A 445 -26.04 16.19 18.95
CA GLN A 445 -25.18 17.13 19.68
C GLN A 445 -25.67 18.57 19.52
N ALA A 446 -26.07 18.97 18.31
CA ALA A 446 -26.68 20.27 18.06
C ALA A 446 -28.01 20.46 18.82
N CYS A 447 -28.88 19.44 18.85
CA CYS A 447 -30.13 19.50 19.61
C CYS A 447 -29.88 19.75 21.10
N LYS A 448 -28.85 19.10 21.66
CA LYS A 448 -28.43 19.31 23.05
C LYS A 448 -27.95 20.74 23.27
N ASN A 449 -27.06 21.24 22.41
CA ASN A 449 -26.48 22.57 22.54
C ASN A 449 -27.54 23.69 22.47
N HIS A 450 -28.57 23.51 21.64
CA HIS A 450 -29.65 24.48 21.43
C HIS A 450 -30.93 24.19 22.24
N GLY A 451 -30.97 23.13 23.04
CA GLY A 451 -32.18 22.71 23.76
C GLY A 451 -33.37 22.37 22.86
N ASN A 452 -33.14 21.92 21.62
CA ASN A 452 -34.21 21.66 20.64
C ASN A 452 -34.83 20.27 20.84
N GLU A 453 -35.76 20.18 21.78
CA GLU A 453 -36.42 18.92 22.14
C GLU A 453 -37.31 18.38 21.01
N LYS A 454 -37.89 19.25 20.19
CA LYS A 454 -38.73 18.86 19.04
C LYS A 454 -37.92 18.05 18.02
N MET A 455 -36.71 18.50 17.71
CA MET A 455 -35.83 17.78 16.78
C MET A 455 -35.35 16.45 17.37
N SER A 456 -34.99 16.43 18.66
CA SER A 456 -34.63 15.19 19.37
C SER A 456 -35.75 14.13 19.32
N GLN A 457 -37.00 14.55 19.52
CA GLN A 457 -38.18 13.67 19.39
C GLN A 457 -38.39 13.19 17.95
N TRP A 458 -38.18 14.06 16.96
CA TRP A 458 -38.25 13.65 15.56
C TRP A 458 -37.21 12.57 15.23
N ILE A 459 -35.94 12.76 15.61
CA ILE A 459 -34.87 11.77 15.40
C ILE A 459 -35.27 10.43 16.03
N ARG A 460 -35.80 10.45 17.26
CA ARG A 460 -36.30 9.25 17.93
C ARG A 460 -37.35 8.50 17.10
N SER A 461 -38.39 9.22 16.68
CA SER A 461 -39.49 8.63 15.90
C SER A 461 -39.01 8.08 14.56
N TYR A 462 -38.05 8.76 13.93
CA TYR A 462 -37.50 8.39 12.65
C TYR A 462 -36.61 7.14 12.74
N LEU A 463 -35.78 7.04 13.79
CA LEU A 463 -34.87 5.91 14.01
C LEU A 463 -35.57 4.66 14.55
N ASN A 464 -36.65 4.80 15.33
CA ASN A 464 -37.41 3.64 15.84
C ASN A 464 -38.01 2.75 14.74
N ASN A 465 -38.23 3.31 13.55
CA ASN A 465 -38.82 2.62 12.41
C ASN A 465 -37.78 2.14 11.39
N LYS A 466 -36.48 2.23 11.70
CA LYS A 466 -35.39 1.81 10.81
C LYS A 466 -34.43 0.87 11.52
N ASP A 467 -33.77 0.02 10.75
CA ASP A 467 -32.62 -0.74 11.23
C ASP A 467 -31.41 0.20 11.21
N VAL A 468 -30.94 0.59 12.38
CA VAL A 468 -29.90 1.61 12.52
C VAL A 468 -28.63 0.98 13.05
N GLY A 469 -27.50 1.37 12.47
CA GLY A 469 -26.18 0.96 12.92
C GLY A 469 -25.98 1.13 14.42
N ILE A 470 -25.32 0.15 15.02
CA ILE A 470 -25.01 0.04 16.45
C ILE A 470 -24.36 1.29 17.05
N GLY A 471 -23.46 1.95 16.30
CA GLY A 471 -22.79 3.18 16.75
C GLY A 471 -23.77 4.33 16.99
N THR A 472 -24.80 4.42 16.15
CA THR A 472 -25.89 5.40 16.26
C THR A 472 -26.71 5.17 17.52
N LEU A 473 -27.03 3.90 17.84
CA LEU A 473 -27.75 3.55 19.06
C LEU A 473 -26.94 3.89 20.33
N ALA A 474 -25.61 3.69 20.29
CA ALA A 474 -24.73 4.07 21.40
C ALA A 474 -24.74 5.59 21.66
N LEU A 475 -24.63 6.40 20.60
CA LEU A 475 -24.70 7.86 20.66
C LEU A 475 -26.07 8.33 21.20
N LEU A 476 -27.16 7.76 20.67
CA LEU A 476 -28.52 8.07 21.10
C LEU A 476 -28.74 7.77 22.59
N SER A 477 -28.23 6.63 23.07
CA SER A 477 -28.31 6.26 24.49
C SER A 477 -27.54 7.23 25.40
N ASN A 478 -26.32 7.61 25.04
CA ASN A 478 -25.52 8.55 25.81
C ASN A 478 -26.17 9.94 25.87
N LEU A 479 -26.79 10.37 24.77
CA LEU A 479 -27.51 11.64 24.73
C LEU A 479 -28.70 11.64 25.70
N TYR A 480 -29.56 10.62 25.65
CA TYR A 480 -30.70 10.51 26.57
C TYR A 480 -30.25 10.50 28.03
N ALA A 481 -29.17 9.79 28.34
CA ALA A 481 -28.59 9.82 29.68
C ALA A 481 -28.12 11.24 30.05
N SER A 482 -27.50 11.97 29.12
CA SER A 482 -27.03 13.34 29.36
C SER A 482 -28.13 14.40 29.44
N SER A 483 -29.34 14.10 28.96
CA SER A 483 -30.54 14.92 29.08
C SER A 483 -31.46 14.43 30.21
N GLU A 484 -30.94 13.64 31.16
CA GLU A 484 -31.65 13.07 32.31
C GLU A 484 -32.84 12.14 31.96
N ARG A 485 -32.95 11.73 30.70
CA ARG A 485 -34.00 10.82 30.20
C ARG A 485 -33.54 9.36 30.30
N TRP A 486 -33.31 8.90 31.53
CA TRP A 486 -32.73 7.58 31.82
C TRP A 486 -33.53 6.39 31.28
N ASP A 487 -34.87 6.48 31.28
CA ASP A 487 -35.74 5.42 30.76
C ASP A 487 -35.55 5.22 29.24
N ASP A 488 -35.38 6.30 28.51
CA ASP A 488 -35.15 6.27 27.07
C ASP A 488 -33.74 5.77 26.74
N ALA A 489 -32.74 6.18 27.52
CA ALA A 489 -31.38 5.66 27.42
C ALA A 489 -31.33 4.14 27.62
N ASN A 490 -32.11 3.63 28.58
CA ASN A 490 -32.19 2.20 28.91
C ASN A 490 -32.94 1.40 27.84
N LYS A 491 -34.01 1.94 27.24
CA LYS A 491 -34.68 1.30 26.09
C LYS A 491 -33.71 1.08 24.93
N VAL A 492 -32.93 2.12 24.57
CA VAL A 492 -31.93 2.02 23.49
C VAL A 492 -30.84 1.00 23.84
N ARG A 493 -30.34 0.97 25.09
CA ARG A 493 -29.35 -0.03 25.54
C ARG A 493 -29.87 -1.47 25.49
N THR A 494 -31.18 -1.65 25.71
CA THR A 494 -31.81 -2.98 25.66
C THR A 494 -31.82 -3.51 24.23
N THR A 495 -32.17 -2.66 23.26
CA THR A 495 -32.06 -2.97 21.82
C THR A 495 -30.61 -3.29 21.42
N MET A 496 -29.64 -2.53 21.93
CA MET A 496 -28.21 -2.80 21.67
C MET A 496 -27.73 -4.14 22.23
N ARG A 497 -28.20 -4.54 23.43
CA ARG A 497 -27.85 -5.83 24.05
C ARG A 497 -28.46 -7.01 23.28
N GLY A 498 -29.70 -6.86 22.79
CA GLY A 498 -30.34 -7.85 21.92
C GLY A 498 -29.56 -8.14 20.64
N ASN A 499 -28.81 -7.15 20.14
CA ASN A 499 -28.00 -7.25 18.93
C ASN A 499 -26.54 -7.71 19.19
N GLY A 500 -26.20 -8.18 20.41
CA GLY A 500 -24.95 -8.91 20.67
C GLY A 500 -23.70 -8.09 21.04
N LEU A 501 -23.82 -6.85 21.53
CA LEU A 501 -22.66 -6.00 21.86
C LEU A 501 -22.00 -6.23 23.23
N LYS A 502 -20.66 -6.22 23.20
CA LYS A 502 -19.79 -5.79 24.31
C LYS A 502 -19.14 -4.45 23.95
N LYS A 503 -19.28 -3.44 24.81
CA LYS A 503 -18.66 -2.11 24.63
C LYS A 503 -17.12 -2.24 24.70
N LYS A 504 -16.40 -1.82 23.66
CA LYS A 504 -14.98 -1.45 23.81
C LYS A 504 -14.92 -0.05 24.41
N ALA A 505 -14.17 0.14 25.49
CA ALA A 505 -13.96 1.46 26.07
C ALA A 505 -13.24 2.37 25.05
N GLY A 506 -13.66 3.64 24.95
CA GLY A 506 -12.89 4.63 24.22
C GLY A 506 -11.75 5.10 25.12
N CYS A 507 -10.52 5.02 24.63
CA CYS A 507 -9.33 5.52 25.33
C CYS A 507 -8.95 6.87 24.73
N SER A 508 -8.58 7.82 25.58
CA SER A 508 -7.98 9.10 25.18
C SER A 508 -6.58 9.17 25.78
N TRP A 509 -5.59 9.53 24.97
CA TRP A 509 -4.21 9.69 25.40
C TRP A 509 -3.93 11.16 25.68
N ILE A 510 -3.27 11.44 26.80
CA ILE A 510 -2.76 12.77 27.14
C ILE A 510 -1.26 12.60 27.36
N GLU A 511 -0.45 13.25 26.54
CA GLU A 511 1.00 13.34 26.75
C GLU A 511 1.24 14.34 27.88
N LEU A 512 1.58 13.85 29.07
CA LEU A 512 1.97 14.70 30.20
C LEU A 512 3.44 15.10 30.01
N GLU A 513 3.71 16.39 29.79
CA GLU A 513 5.05 16.94 29.90
C GLU A 513 5.52 16.88 31.36
N THR A 514 6.11 15.76 31.78
CA THR A 514 6.86 15.72 33.04
C THR A 514 8.19 16.43 32.82
N SER A 515 8.28 17.66 33.31
CA SER A 515 9.55 18.34 33.48
C SER A 515 10.39 17.64 34.55
N ILE A 516 11.54 17.10 34.11
CA ILE A 516 12.77 16.83 34.88
C ILE A 516 12.79 15.55 35.75
N ASN A 517 13.70 14.66 35.36
CA ASN A 517 14.43 13.64 36.15
C ASN A 517 13.68 12.98 37.31
N ILE A 518 13.16 11.78 37.10
CA ILE A 518 13.34 10.59 37.98
C ILE A 518 12.92 9.36 37.15
N SER A 519 13.78 8.36 37.15
CA SER A 519 13.49 6.99 36.77
C SER A 519 12.38 6.42 37.67
N ASP A 520 11.20 6.19 37.12
CA ASP A 520 10.44 4.95 37.33
C ASP A 520 9.16 4.99 36.49
N SER A 521 9.07 4.01 35.59
CA SER A 521 7.89 3.68 34.83
C SER A 521 6.88 3.00 35.76
N ASP A 522 5.76 3.68 36.02
CA ASP A 522 4.41 3.10 36.05
C ASP A 522 3.46 4.12 36.68
N LEU A 523 2.69 4.82 35.85
CA LEU A 523 1.44 5.47 36.27
C LEU A 523 0.54 5.65 35.05
N CYS A 524 -0.12 4.55 34.66
CA CYS A 524 -1.37 4.61 33.93
C CYS A 524 -2.46 5.11 34.88
N VAL A 525 -3.05 6.28 34.61
CA VAL A 525 -4.31 6.68 35.25
C VAL A 525 -5.43 6.45 34.23
N ALA A 526 -6.40 5.63 34.66
CA ALA A 526 -7.49 5.05 33.89
C ALA A 526 -8.66 6.01 33.59
#